data_AF-A0A7W9QFI4-F1
#
_entry.id   AF-A0A7W9QFI4-F1
#
_cell.length_a   1.000
_cell.length_b   1.000
_cell.length_c   1.000
_cell.angle_alpha   90.00
_cell.angle_beta   90.00
_cell.angle_gamma   90.00
#
_symmetry.space_group_name_H-M   'P 1'
#
loop_
_entity.id
_entity.type
_entity.pdbx_description
1 polymer ?
#
loop_
_entity_poly.entity_id
_entity_poly.type
_entity_poly.pdbx_seq_one_letter_code
_entity_poly.pdbx_strand_id
1 'polypeptide(L)' 'MPVTAPGEVITDEVCDYLRSGVQHGVLIPDAADASVETLRVLARRWGPQVRRPPAWLPVRP' A
#
# COMPACT_ATOMS: atom_id res chain seq x y z
N MET A 1 -2.51 -6.28 -16.76
CA MET A 1 -3.52 -5.48 -16.03
C MET A 1 -3.05 -5.35 -14.59
N PRO A 2 -2.95 -4.15 -14.00
CA PRO A 2 -2.64 -3.99 -12.59
C PRO A 2 -3.83 -4.44 -11.72
N VAL A 3 -3.55 -5.04 -10.56
CA VAL A 3 -4.59 -5.52 -9.63
C VAL A 3 -5.16 -4.37 -8.78
N THR A 4 -4.41 -3.28 -8.60
CA THR A 4 -4.81 -2.09 -7.83
C THR A 4 -4.29 -0.81 -8.49
N ALA A 5 -5.01 0.29 -8.31
CA ALA A 5 -4.63 1.63 -8.74
C ALA A 5 -3.99 2.46 -7.60
N PRO A 6 -3.24 3.53 -7.93
CA PRO A 6 -2.69 4.43 -6.93
C PRO A 6 -3.77 5.07 -6.05
N GLY A 7 -3.57 5.03 -4.72
CA GLY A 7 -4.50 5.59 -3.74
C GLY A 7 -5.60 4.63 -3.30
N GLU A 8 -5.74 3.47 -3.94
CA GLU A 8 -6.62 2.42 -3.46
C GLU A 8 -6.08 1.76 -2.19
N VAL A 9 -7.01 1.28 -1.36
CA VAL A 9 -6.70 0.51 -0.17
C VAL A 9 -6.48 -0.93 -0.59
N ILE A 10 -5.35 -1.51 -0.18
CA ILE A 10 -5.12 -2.96 -0.33
C ILE A 10 -5.96 -3.65 0.73
N THR A 11 -6.98 -4.39 0.30
CA THR A 11 -7.88 -5.16 1.17
C THR A 11 -7.48 -6.63 1.22
N ASP A 12 -8.16 -7.40 2.07
CA ASP A 12 -7.96 -8.84 2.18
C ASP A 12 -8.33 -9.56 0.87
N GLU A 13 -9.39 -9.11 0.18
CA GLU A 13 -9.80 -9.69 -1.10
C GLU A 13 -8.74 -9.52 -2.19
N VAL A 14 -8.04 -8.39 -2.20
CA VAL A 14 -6.90 -8.15 -3.10
C VAL A 14 -5.77 -9.13 -2.78
N CYS A 15 -5.48 -9.34 -1.50
CA CYS A 15 -4.45 -10.27 -1.07
C CYS A 15 -4.80 -11.71 -1.46
N ASP A 16 -6.05 -12.13 -1.24
CA ASP A 16 -6.54 -13.46 -1.58
C ASP A 16 -6.53 -13.72 -3.09
N TYR A 17 -6.87 -12.71 -3.89
CA TYR A 17 -6.76 -12.80 -5.35
C TYR A 17 -5.31 -13.06 -5.79
N LEU A 18 -4.35 -12.32 -5.25
CA LEU A 18 -2.94 -12.50 -5.61
C LEU A 18 -2.41 -13.88 -5.18
N ARG A 19 -2.71 -14.29 -3.95
CA ARG A 19 -2.25 -15.57 -3.38
C ARG A 19 -2.87 -16.77 -4.11
N SER A 20 -4.17 -16.71 -4.40
CA SER A 20 -4.83 -17.74 -5.22
C SER A 20 -4.26 -17.80 -6.63
N GLY A 21 -3.91 -16.67 -7.25
CA GLY A 21 -3.22 -16.66 -8.54
C GLY A 21 -1.93 -17.49 -8.51
N VAL A 22 -1.06 -17.26 -7.53
CA VAL A 22 0.20 -18.01 -7.38
C VAL A 22 -0.05 -19.50 -7.17
N GLN A 23 -1.05 -19.87 -6.36
CA GLN A 23 -1.44 -21.28 -6.15
C GLN A 23 -1.86 -21.98 -7.45
N HIS A 24 -2.41 -21.23 -8.41
CA HIS A 24 -2.79 -21.74 -9.74
C HIS A 24 -1.66 -21.61 -10.78
N GLY A 25 -0.45 -21.24 -10.37
CA GLY A 25 0.72 -21.13 -11.24
C GLY A 25 0.84 -19.79 -11.98
N VAL A 26 0.10 -18.76 -11.57
CA VAL A 26 0.25 -17.41 -12.13
C VAL A 26 1.59 -16.81 -11.69
N LEU A 27 2.36 -16.32 -12.65
CA LEU A 27 3.58 -15.55 -12.38
C LEU A 27 3.23 -14.10 -12.04
N ILE A 28 3.71 -13.62 -10.90
CA ILE A 28 3.71 -12.20 -10.56
C ILE A 28 5.12 -11.66 -10.79
N PRO A 29 5.35 -10.89 -11.87
CA PRO A 29 6.68 -10.37 -12.19
C PRO A 29 7.17 -9.44 -11.07
N ASP A 30 8.46 -9.53 -10.77
CA ASP A 30 9.17 -8.68 -9.81
C ASP A 30 8.65 -8.72 -8.37
N ALA A 31 7.88 -9.75 -8.00
CA ALA A 31 7.49 -9.98 -6.61
C ALA A 31 8.74 -10.19 -5.75
N ALA A 32 8.87 -9.42 -4.67
CA ALA A 32 9.95 -9.58 -3.70
C ALA A 32 9.89 -10.94 -2.96
N ASP A 33 8.69 -11.51 -2.88
CA ASP A 33 8.39 -12.84 -2.37
C ASP A 33 7.46 -13.53 -3.38
N ALA A 34 7.97 -14.58 -4.03
CA ALA A 34 7.23 -15.30 -5.08
C ALA A 34 6.02 -16.08 -4.53
N SER A 35 5.95 -16.32 -3.22
CA SER A 35 4.80 -16.99 -2.60
C SER A 35 3.63 -16.04 -2.31
N VAL A 36 3.89 -14.74 -2.24
CA VAL A 36 2.91 -13.68 -1.91
C VAL A 36 2.20 -13.95 -0.58
N GLU A 37 2.94 -14.49 0.39
CA GLU A 37 2.43 -14.70 1.75
C GLU A 37 2.55 -13.45 2.63
N THR A 38 3.45 -12.53 2.26
CA THR A 38 3.72 -11.33 3.03
C THR A 38 3.69 -10.05 2.20
N LEU A 39 3.18 -8.97 2.79
CA LEU A 39 3.27 -7.63 2.23
C LEU A 39 4.26 -6.80 3.04
N ARG A 40 5.30 -6.30 2.36
CA ARG A 40 6.26 -5.36 2.95
C ARG A 40 5.82 -3.93 2.71
N VAL A 41 5.36 -3.26 3.76
CA VAL A 41 5.01 -1.84 3.69
C VAL A 41 6.26 -0.97 3.92
N LEU A 42 6.65 -0.23 2.89
CA LEU A 42 7.71 0.78 2.98
C LEU A 42 7.10 2.17 3.05
N ALA A 43 6.99 2.73 4.25
CA ALA A 43 6.63 4.12 4.41
C ALA A 43 7.85 5.01 4.11
N ARG A 44 7.90 5.58 2.91
CA ARG A 44 8.70 6.78 2.66
C ARG A 44 7.77 7.97 2.81
N ARG A 45 8.14 8.96 3.64
CA ARG A 45 7.40 10.21 3.72
C ARG A 45 7.29 10.80 2.32
N TRP A 46 6.08 10.88 1.79
CA TRP A 46 5.80 11.59 0.55
C TRP A 46 5.21 12.97 0.88
N GLY A 47 5.89 14.04 0.46
CA GLY A 47 5.41 15.43 0.58
C GLY A 47 5.79 16.20 1.86
N PRO A 48 5.64 17.54 1.86
CA PRO A 48 5.85 18.36 3.04
C PRO A 48 4.77 18.04 4.07
N GLN A 49 5.19 17.77 5.30
CA GLN A 49 4.23 17.68 6.38
C GLN A 49 3.70 19.08 6.68
N VAL A 50 2.46 19.32 6.27
CA VAL A 50 1.60 20.24 7.00
C VAL A 50 1.40 19.59 8.37
N ARG A 51 2.32 19.87 9.30
CA ARG A 51 2.03 19.67 10.72
C ARG A 51 0.72 20.41 10.94
N ARG A 52 -0.34 19.69 11.32
CA ARG A 52 -1.48 20.37 11.92
C ARG A 52 -0.89 21.17 13.08
N PRO A 53 -1.01 22.51 13.08
CA PRO A 53 -0.59 23.25 14.24
C PRO A 53 -1.32 22.66 15.44
N PRO A 54 -0.63 22.44 16.57
CA PRO A 54 -1.29 21.93 17.74
C PRO A 54 -2.48 22.84 18.09
N ALA A 55 -3.54 22.28 18.67
CA ALA A 55 -4.80 22.98 18.90
C ALA A 55 -4.69 24.30 19.69
N TRP A 56 -3.55 24.52 20.35
CA TRP A 56 -3.22 25.73 21.10
C TRP A 56 -2.47 26.81 20.31
N LEU A 57 -2.10 26.57 19.04
CA LEU A 57 -1.40 27.59 18.25
C LEU A 57 -2.40 28.68 17.81
N PRO A 58 -2.18 29.95 18.20
CA PRO A 58 -3.07 31.03 17.79
C PRO A 58 -2.93 31.26 16.27
N VAL A 59 -4.05 31.18 15.56
CA VAL A 59 -4.13 31.64 14.16
C VAL A 59 -3.86 33.15 14.17
N ARG A 60 -2.78 33.58 13.52
CA ARG A 60 -2.52 35.01 13.33
C ARG A 60 -3.56 35.58 12.36
N PRO A 61 -4.11 36.78 12.63
CA PRO A 61 -5.06 37.44 11.73
C PRO A 61 -4.42 37.80 10.39
#